data_AF-A0A8T2V1F4-F1
#
_entry.id   AF-A0A8T2V1F4-F1
#
_cell.length_a   1.000
_cell.length_b   1.000
_cell.length_c   1.000
_cell.angle_alpha   90.00
_cell.angle_beta   90.00
_cell.angle_gamma   90.00
#
_symmetry.space_group_name_H-M   'P 1'
#
loop_
_entity.id
_entity.type
_entity.pdbx_description
1 polymer ?
#
loop_
_entity_poly.entity_id
_entity_poly.type
_entity_poly.pdbx_seq_one_letter_code
_entity_poly.pdbx_strand_id
1 'polypeptide(L)' 'MKCSYDPGQDFKQSMLDMIYEKELNSSQDMVDLLQCYLTLNHPRYHDIIVKVFTDVWSEVFQAL' A
#
# COMPACT_ATOMS: atom_id res chain seq x y z
N MET A 1 -21.24 9.48 -4.19
CA MET A 1 -20.66 8.29 -4.85
C MET A 1 -19.31 8.73 -5.41
N LYS A 2 -18.19 8.22 -4.89
CA LYS A 2 -16.87 8.50 -5.49
C LYS A 2 -16.82 7.75 -6.83
N CYS A 3 -16.97 8.48 -7.93
CA CYS A 3 -17.04 7.96 -9.30
C CYS A 3 -15.70 7.96 -10.02
N SER A 4 -14.58 7.77 -9.32
CA SER A 4 -13.31 7.51 -9.98
C SER A 4 -12.78 6.18 -9.46
N TYR A 5 -12.83 5.16 -10.31
CA TYR A 5 -12.02 3.95 -10.13
C TYR A 5 -10.57 4.39 -10.35
N ASP A 6 -9.91 4.80 -9.28
CA ASP A 6 -8.47 5.07 -9.26
C ASP A 6 -7.84 4.02 -8.36
N PRO A 7 -7.45 2.86 -8.92
CA PRO A 7 -6.86 1.79 -8.14
C PRO A 7 -5.64 2.23 -7.35
N GLY A 8 -4.91 3.26 -7.81
CA GLY A 8 -3.76 3.78 -7.09
C GLY A 8 -4.15 4.44 -5.78
N GLN A 9 -5.16 5.31 -5.81
CA GLN A 9 -5.70 5.95 -4.61
C GLN A 9 -6.36 4.94 -3.66
N ASP A 10 -7.09 3.97 -4.22
CA ASP A 10 -7.75 2.93 -3.42
C ASP A 10 -6.72 2.04 -2.70
N PHE A 11 -5.66 1.60 -3.40
CA PHE A 11 -4.57 0.85 -2.76
C PHE A 11 -3.84 1.70 -1.72
N LYS A 12 -3.58 2.98 -2.01
CA LYS A 12 -2.88 3.87 -1.08
C LYS A 12 -3.64 4.00 0.24
N GLN A 13 -4.93 4.30 0.16
CA GLN A 13 -5.79 4.42 1.33
C GLN A 13 -5.83 3.12 2.12
N SER A 14 -6.05 1.99 1.44
CA SER A 14 -6.11 0.67 2.09
C SER A 14 -4.78 0.27 2.76
N MET A 15 -3.63 0.67 2.21
CA MET A 15 -2.33 0.41 2.84
C MET A 15 -2.12 1.27 4.08
N LEU A 16 -2.41 2.57 4.00
CA LEU A 16 -2.32 3.47 5.15
C LEU A 16 -3.24 3.02 6.29
N ASP A 17 -4.49 2.65 5.97
CA ASP A 17 -5.44 2.12 6.95
C ASP A 17 -4.88 0.87 7.63
N MET A 18 -4.29 -0.08 6.88
CA MET A 18 -3.66 -1.28 7.46
C MET A 18 -2.46 -0.95 8.36
N ILE A 19 -1.62 0.00 7.95
CA ILE A 19 -0.46 0.42 8.73
C ILE A 19 -0.91 1.02 10.08
N TYR A 20 -1.90 1.90 10.06
CA TYR A 20 -2.40 2.55 11.28
C TYR A 20 -3.19 1.58 12.16
N GLU A 21 -4.11 0.79 11.59
CA GLU A 21 -4.97 -0.11 12.36
C GLU A 21 -4.23 -1.33 12.93
N LYS A 22 -3.16 -1.78 12.27
CA LYS A 22 -2.35 -2.93 12.71
C LYS A 22 -1.03 -2.52 13.35
N GLU A 23 -0.80 -1.22 13.51
CA GLU A 23 0.42 -0.65 14.10
C GLU A 23 1.71 -1.15 13.43
N LEU A 24 1.68 -1.33 12.10
CA LEU A 24 2.83 -1.81 11.32
C LEU A 24 3.94 -0.76 11.36
N ASN A 25 5.08 -1.09 11.96
CA ASN A 25 6.11 -0.09 12.26
C ASN A 25 7.55 -0.57 11.99
N SER A 26 7.71 -1.81 11.56
CA SER A 26 9.01 -2.36 11.17
C SER A 26 9.14 -2.53 9.66
N SER A 27 10.38 -2.63 9.19
CA SER A 27 10.65 -2.96 7.78
C SER A 27 10.08 -4.33 7.38
N GLN A 28 10.04 -5.30 8.31
CA GLN A 28 9.48 -6.62 8.06
C GLN A 28 7.96 -6.55 7.86
N ASP A 29 7.25 -5.81 8.70
CA ASP A 29 5.80 -5.63 8.57
C ASP A 29 5.42 -5.07 7.20
N MET A 30 6.22 -4.14 6.71
CA MET A 30 5.99 -3.50 5.41
C MET A 30 6.32 -4.44 4.24
N VAL A 31 7.36 -5.27 4.35
CA VAL A 31 7.63 -6.33 3.37
C VAL A 31 6.47 -7.33 3.33
N ASP A 32 5.98 -7.74 4.49
CA ASP A 32 4.85 -8.67 4.60
C ASP A 32 3.55 -8.06 4.04
N LEU A 33 3.32 -6.76 4.30
CA LEU A 33 2.22 -6.00 3.70
C LEU A 33 2.29 -6.03 2.17
N LEU A 34 3.44 -5.69 1.58
CA LEU A 34 3.62 -5.73 0.13
C LEU A 34 3.38 -7.13 -0.44
N GLN A 35 3.94 -8.17 0.19
CA GLN A 35 3.73 -9.55 -0.22
C GLN A 35 2.26 -9.96 -0.18
N CYS A 36 1.51 -9.51 0.83
CA CYS A 36 0.08 -9.77 0.93
C CYS A 36 -0.68 -9.13 -0.25
N TYR A 37 -0.43 -7.86 -0.57
CA TYR A 37 -1.08 -7.21 -1.71
C TYR A 37 -0.73 -7.86 -3.04
N LEU A 38 0.53 -8.24 -3.27
CA LEU A 38 0.93 -8.94 -4.50
C LEU A 38 0.29 -10.33 -4.61
N THR A 39 0.15 -11.05 -3.50
CA THR A 39 -0.46 -12.39 -3.48
C THR A 39 -1.97 -12.33 -3.69
N LEU A 40 -2.65 -11.36 -3.08
CA LEU A 40 -4.11 -11.26 -3.10
C LEU A 40 -4.66 -10.62 -4.38
N ASN A 41 -3.85 -9.89 -5.14
CA ASN A 41 -4.29 -9.14 -6.32
C ASN A 41 -3.75 -9.75 -7.62
N HIS A 42 -4.56 -9.66 -8.67
CA HIS A 42 -4.18 -10.13 -10.01
C HIS A 42 -2.90 -9.43 -10.51
N PRO A 43 -1.98 -10.12 -11.21
CA PRO A 43 -0.70 -9.56 -11.69
C PRO A 43 -0.79 -8.24 -12.46
N ARG A 44 -1.92 -8.00 -13.14
CA ARG A 44 -2.22 -6.73 -13.83
C ARG A 44 -2.16 -5.48 -12.93
N TYR A 45 -2.25 -5.65 -11.60
CA TYR A 45 -2.17 -4.57 -10.63
C TYR A 45 -0.80 -4.48 -9.93
N HIS A 46 0.11 -5.43 -10.16
CA HIS A 46 1.37 -5.47 -9.40
C HIS A 46 2.21 -4.21 -9.60
N ASP A 47 2.29 -3.69 -10.82
CA ASP A 47 3.04 -2.45 -11.11
C ASP A 47 2.49 -1.25 -10.32
N ILE A 48 1.17 -1.10 -10.26
CA ILE A 48 0.55 0.01 -9.50
C ILE A 48 0.66 -0.22 -7.98
N ILE A 49 0.56 -1.46 -7.51
CA ILE A 49 0.76 -1.83 -6.11
C ILE A 49 2.18 -1.47 -5.65
N VAL A 50 3.21 -1.85 -6.42
CA VAL A 50 4.61 -1.55 -6.08
C VAL A 50 4.88 -0.05 -6.09
N LYS A 51 4.33 0.67 -7.07
CA LYS A 51 4.45 2.13 -7.12
C LYS A 51 3.82 2.79 -5.89
N VAL A 52 2.57 2.45 -5.59
CA VAL A 52 1.84 3.00 -4.44
C VAL A 52 2.50 2.64 -3.12
N PHE A 53 2.98 1.40 -2.98
CA PHE A 53 3.72 0.96 -1.81
C PHE A 53 4.98 1.80 -1.57
N THR A 54 5.71 2.13 -2.65
CA THR A 54 6.89 2.99 -2.55
C THR A 54 6.51 4.38 -2.06
N ASP A 55 5.43 4.96 -2.59
CA ASP A 55 4.92 6.26 -2.14
C ASP A 55 4.50 6.24 -0.66
N VAL A 56 3.79 5.19 -0.23
CA VAL A 56 3.37 5.00 1.17
C VAL A 56 4.58 4.82 2.09
N TRP A 57 5.57 4.02 1.69
CA TRP A 57 6.78 3.81 2.47
C TRP A 57 7.53 5.13 2.70
N SER A 58 7.69 5.93 1.65
CA SER A 58 8.32 7.26 1.77
C SER A 58 7.51 8.19 2.66
N GLU A 59 6.18 8.19 2.55
CA GLU A 59 5.31 9.03 3.39
C GLU A 59 5.38 8.66 4.88
N VAL A 60 5.41 7.37 5.21
CA VAL A 60 5.40 6.88 6.60
C VAL A 60 6.78 6.95 7.25
N PHE A 61 7.86 6.62 6.53
CA PHE A 61 9.20 6.44 7.11
C PHE A 61 10.24 7.46 6.67
N GLN A 62 9.95 8.28 5.65
CA GLN A 62 10.87 9.30 5.14
C GLN A 62 10.29 10.70 5.25
N ALA A 63 9.54 10.99 6.32
CA ALA A 63 9.09 12.35 6.64
C ALA A 63 10.27 13.32 6.51
N LEU A 64 10.26 14.10 5.43
CA LEU A 64 11.08 15.29 5.25
C LEU A 64 10.37 16.48 5.89
#